data_AF-A0A839V7P5-F1
#
_entry.id   AF-A0A839V7P5-F1
#
_cell.length_a   1.000
_cell.length_b   1.000
_cell.length_c   1.000
_cell.angle_alpha   90.00
_cell.angle_beta   90.00
_cell.angle_gamma   90.00
#
_symmetry.space_group_name_H-M   'P 1'
#
loop_
_entity.id
_entity.type
_entity.pdbx_description
1 polymer ?
#
loop_
_entity_poly.entity_id
_entity_poly.type
_entity_poly.pdbx_seq_one_letter_code
_entity_poly.pdbx_strand_id
1 'polypeptide(L)' 'MIVGDWSDLIVGQWGPIEILVNPYASGSYEAGNIKVRALASVDIAVRHPQSFTVLNKATS' A
#
# COMPACT_ATOMS: atom_id res chain seq x y z
N MET A 1 3.84 6.29 -16.98
CA MET A 1 4.86 5.60 -16.15
C MET A 1 5.52 6.64 -15.26
N ILE A 2 5.72 6.37 -13.97
CA ILE A 2 6.49 7.25 -13.09
C ILE A 2 7.94 6.76 -13.12
N VAL A 3 8.87 7.66 -13.41
CA VAL A 3 10.32 7.39 -13.37
C VAL A 3 10.99 8.40 -12.46
N GLY A 4 12.08 8.00 -11.81
CA GLY A 4 12.83 8.87 -10.92
C GLY A 4 13.85 8.13 -10.08
N ASP A 5 14.56 8.87 -9.23
CA ASP A 5 15.45 8.31 -8.23
C ASP A 5 14.66 7.86 -6.99
N TRP A 6 14.43 6.55 -6.88
CA TRP A 6 13.68 5.97 -5.77
C TRP A 6 14.39 6.07 -4.41
N SER A 7 15.68 6.40 -4.38
CA SER A 7 16.38 6.70 -3.12
C SER A 7 15.91 8.01 -2.47
N ASP A 8 15.22 8.87 -3.23
CA ASP A 8 14.55 10.08 -2.73
C ASP A 8 13.12 9.84 -2.23
N LEU A 9 12.58 8.61 -2.37
CA LEU A 9 11.33 8.22 -1.75
C LEU A 9 11.59 7.71 -0.33
N ILE A 10 10.97 8.37 0.65
CA ILE A 10 11.04 7.97 2.06
C ILE A 10 9.74 7.26 2.41
N VAL A 11 9.87 6.06 2.96
CA VAL A 11 8.76 5.26 3.47
C VAL A 11 8.99 5.02 4.96
N GLY A 12 8.09 5.53 5.80
CA GLY A 12 8.09 5.28 7.23
C GLY A 12 7.05 4.22 7.58
N GLN A 13 7.47 3.09 8.14
CA GLN A 13 6.57 2.05 8.64
C GLN A 13 6.47 2.13 10.16
N TRP A 14 5.24 2.12 10.68
CA TRP A 14 4.98 2.16 12.11
C TRP A 14 4.51 0.79 12.60
N GLY A 15 5.42 0.06 13.26
CA GLY A 15 5.16 -1.29 13.76
C GLY A 15 5.19 -2.37 12.66
N PRO A 16 4.91 -3.63 12.99
CA PRO A 16 4.73 -4.71 12.02
C PRO A 16 3.37 -4.63 11.34
N ILE A 17 3.18 -5.44 10.28
CA ILE A 17 1.84 -5.68 9.75
C ILE A 17 1.03 -6.48 10.79
N GLU A 18 -0.12 -5.95 11.18
CA GLU A 18 -1.03 -6.57 12.14
C GLU A 18 -2.04 -7.46 11.40
N ILE A 19 -2.08 -8.74 11.76
CA ILE A 19 -3.01 -9.71 11.15
C ILE A 19 -4.11 -10.07 12.16
N LEU A 20 -5.36 -9.86 11.76
CA LEU A 20 -6.53 -10.28 12.52
C LEU A 20 -7.37 -11.27 11.71
N VAL A 21 -7.50 -12.48 12.24
CA VAL A 21 -8.35 -13.53 11.69
C VAL A 21 -9.68 -13.50 12.44
N ASN A 22 -10.78 -13.32 11.73
CA ASN A 22 -12.13 -13.35 12.29
C ASN A 22 -12.95 -14.48 11.64
N PRO A 23 -13.07 -15.63 12.31
CA PRO A 23 -13.90 -16.72 11.84
C PRO A 23 -15.40 -16.49 12.10
N TYR A 24 -15.80 -15.46 12.85
CA TYR A 24 -17.20 -15.21 13.23
C TYR A 24 -17.80 -13.98 12.52
N ALA A 25 -17.16 -13.49 11.47
CA ALA A 25 -17.64 -12.33 10.73
C ALA A 25 -18.94 -12.67 9.98
N SER A 26 -20.02 -11.94 10.28
CA SER A 26 -21.29 -12.08 9.56
C SER A 26 -21.09 -11.86 8.04
N GLY A 27 -21.81 -12.65 7.26
CA GLY A 27 -21.66 -12.85 5.82
C GLY A 27 -20.57 -13.84 5.45
N SER A 28 -19.42 -13.83 6.15
CA SER A 28 -18.31 -14.75 5.87
C SER A 28 -18.54 -16.11 6.52
N TYR A 29 -18.95 -16.13 7.79
CA TYR A 29 -19.12 -17.36 8.56
C TYR A 29 -20.27 -18.22 8.03
N GLU A 30 -21.42 -17.62 7.72
CA GLU A 30 -22.60 -18.30 7.17
C GLU A 30 -22.33 -18.94 5.80
N ALA A 31 -21.34 -18.41 5.09
CA ALA A 31 -20.84 -18.94 3.81
C ALA A 31 -19.68 -19.95 3.97
N GLY A 32 -19.30 -20.31 5.20
CA GLY A 32 -18.19 -21.22 5.49
C GLY A 32 -16.80 -20.60 5.28
N ASN A 33 -16.69 -19.28 5.18
CA ASN A 33 -15.45 -18.56 4.94
C ASN A 33 -14.85 -17.97 6.23
N ILE A 34 -13.54 -17.68 6.19
CA ILE A 34 -12.83 -16.95 7.24
C ILE A 34 -12.43 -15.57 6.71
N LYS A 35 -12.69 -14.53 7.50
CA LYS A 35 -12.27 -13.16 7.15
C LYS A 35 -10.91 -12.87 7.76
N VAL A 36 -9.95 -12.47 6.92
CA VAL A 36 -8.62 -12.03 7.36
C VAL A 36 -8.46 -10.54 7.07
N ARG A 37 -7.98 -9.78 8.06
CA ARG A 37 -7.59 -8.37 7.92
C ARG A 37 -6.10 -8.23 8.16
N ALA A 38 -5.43 -7.48 7.29
CA ALA A 38 -4.06 -7.02 7.49
C ALA A 38 -4.09 -5.49 7.62
N LEU A 39 -3.45 -4.95 8.64
CA LEU A 39 -3.29 -3.51 8.85
C LEU A 39 -1.81 -3.15 8.82
N ALA A 40 -1.45 -2.10 8.09
CA ALA A 40 -0.11 -1.57 8.03
C ALA A 40 -0.19 -0.04 8.08
N SER A 41 0.45 0.56 9.08
CA SER A 41 0.55 2.01 9.20
C SER A 41 1.82 2.48 8.52
N VAL A 42 1.67 3.26 7.45
CA VAL A 42 2.78 3.70 6.60
C VAL A 42 2.59 5.16 6.21
N ASP A 43 3.64 5.96 6.33
CA ASP A 43 3.75 7.31 5.77
C ASP A 43 4.69 7.32 4.56
N ILE A 44 4.39 8.15 3.58
CA ILE A 44 5.18 8.30 2.36
C ILE A 44 5.50 9.78 2.15
N ALA A 45 6.78 10.09 1.91
CA ALA A 45 7.25 11.43 1.62
C ALA A 45 8.31 11.42 0.51
N VAL A 46 8.38 12.49 -0.28
CA VAL A 46 9.38 12.67 -1.33
C VAL A 46 10.38 13.73 -0.88
N ARG A 47 11.67 13.37 -0.78
CA ARG A 47 12.75 14.28 -0.35
C ARG A 47 12.99 15.39 -1.37
N HIS A 48 13.08 15.00 -2.64
CA HIS A 48 13.35 15.89 -3.77
C HIS A 48 12.31 15.65 -4.88
N PRO A 49 11.23 16.44 -4.95
CA PRO A 49 10.15 16.23 -5.92
C PRO A 49 10.61 16.23 -7.38
N GLN A 50 11.63 17.03 -7.70
CA GLN A 50 12.22 17.11 -9.04
C GLN A 50 12.91 15.81 -9.50
N SER A 51 13.20 14.89 -8.59
CA SER A 51 13.79 13.58 -8.94
C SER A 51 12.80 12.65 -9.63
N PHE A 52 11.51 13.02 -9.73
CA PHE A 52 10.46 12.21 -10.33
C PHE A 52 9.78 12.92 -11.51
N THR A 53 9.38 12.14 -12.51
CA THR A 53 8.53 12.62 -13.60
C THR A 53 7.54 11.57 -14.07
N VAL A 54 6.48 12.02 -14.74
CA VAL A 54 5.48 11.15 -15.37
C VAL A 54 5.75 11.09 -16.87
N LEU A 55 6.19 9.93 -17.34
CA LEU A 55 6.21 9.61 -18.76
C LEU A 55 4.79 9.29 -19.23
N ASN A 56 4.22 10.18 -20.03
CA ASN A 56 2.94 9.98 -20.68
C ASN A 56 3.13 9.30 -22.04
N LYS A 57 2.12 8.56 -22.48
CA LYS A 57 2.10 8.00 -23.84
C LYS A 57 2.08 9.16 -24.84
N ALA A 58 2.96 9.13 -25.83
CA ALA A 58 2.79 9.96 -27.02
C ALA A 58 1.60 9.41 -27.82
N THR A 59 0.55 10.21 -27.97
CA THR A 59 -0.59 9.87 -28.83
C THR A 59 -0.15 10.05 -30.29
N SER A 60 -0.20 8.96 -31.07
CA SER A 60 -0.11 8.98 -32.53
C SER A 60 -1.43 9.44 -33.14
#